data_AF-A0A6B3FZE4-F1
#
_entry.id   AF-A0A6B3FZE4-F1
#
_cell.length_a   1.000
_cell.length_b   1.000
_cell.length_c   1.000
_cell.angle_alpha   90.00
_cell.angle_beta   90.00
_cell.angle_gamma   90.00
#
_symmetry.space_group_name_H-M   'P 1'
#
loop_
_entity.id
_entity.type
_entity.pdbx_description
1 polymer ?
#
loop_
_entity_poly.entity_id
_entity_poly.type
_entity_poly.pdbx_seq_one_letter_code
_entity_poly.pdbx_strand_id
1 'polypeptide(L)' 'HWCHVMAHESFEDDDTAAYLNAHFVPVKVDREERPDVDAVYMEAVQAATGHGGWPMTVFLTPDAEPF' A
#
# COMPACT_ATOMS: atom_id res chain seq x y z
N HIS A 1 -4.50 13.80 2.43
CA HIS A 1 -3.52 14.63 3.16
C HIS A 1 -2.47 13.79 3.90
N TRP A 2 -2.76 12.56 4.35
CA TRP A 2 -1.79 11.72 5.07
C TRP A 2 -0.78 10.96 4.20
N CYS A 3 -1.01 10.82 2.88
CA CYS A 3 -0.09 10.10 1.99
C CYS A 3 1.31 10.74 1.89
N HIS A 4 1.43 12.07 2.02
CA HIS A 4 2.73 12.75 2.00
C HIS A 4 3.54 12.52 3.27
N VAL A 5 2.88 12.29 4.41
CA VAL A 5 3.54 12.02 5.70
C VAL A 5 4.17 10.62 5.67
N MET A 6 3.43 9.61 5.22
CA MET A 6 3.96 8.24 5.06
C MET A 6 5.10 8.17 4.04
N ALA A 7 5.02 8.95 2.95
CA ALA A 7 6.10 9.02 1.98
C ALA A 7 7.41 9.50 2.63
N HIS A 8 7.35 10.61 3.36
CA HIS A 8 8.52 11.22 4.00
C HIS A 8 9.01 10.45 5.23
N GLU A 9 8.12 9.81 5.99
CA GLU A 9 8.48 9.12 7.24
C GLU A 9 8.83 7.64 7.07
N SER A 10 8.53 7.03 5.91
CA SER A 10 8.75 5.58 5.73
C SER A 10 9.38 5.20 4.39
N PHE A 11 9.01 5.85 3.28
CA PHE A 11 9.59 5.51 1.97
C PHE A 11 10.88 6.28 1.66
N GLU A 12 11.14 7.37 2.38
CA GLU A 12 12.38 8.16 2.29
C GLU A 12 13.40 7.79 3.39
N ASP A 13 13.06 6.85 4.29
CA ASP A 13 13.98 6.26 5.26
C ASP A 13 14.81 5.16 4.59
N ASP A 14 16.14 5.34 4.56
CA ASP A 14 17.06 4.45 3.83
C ASP A 14 17.05 3.00 4.36
N ASP A 15 16.94 2.82 5.69
CA ASP A 15 16.94 1.49 6.31
C ASP A 15 15.64 0.73 5.97
N THR A 16 14.49 1.42 6.07
CA THR A 16 13.18 0.88 5.68
C THR A 16 13.14 0.57 4.18
N ALA A 17 13.62 1.48 3.34
CA ALA A 17 13.69 1.27 1.90
C ALA A 17 14.59 0.07 1.54
N ALA A 18 15.76 -0.06 2.18
CA ALA A 18 16.66 -1.19 1.97
C ALA A 18 16.01 -2.53 2.35
N TYR A 19 15.32 -2.58 3.50
CA TYR A 19 14.58 -3.78 3.91
C TYR A 19 13.46 -4.12 2.92
N LEU A 20 12.64 -3.13 2.52
CA LEU A 20 11.56 -3.34 1.57
C LEU A 20 12.08 -3.83 0.21
N ASN A 21 13.16 -3.26 -0.30
CA ASN A 21 13.77 -3.65 -1.57
C ASN A 21 14.40 -5.05 -1.52
N ALA A 22 14.86 -5.51 -0.35
CA ALA A 22 15.45 -6.83 -0.18
C ALA A 22 14.40 -7.96 -0.05
N HIS A 23 13.23 -7.64 0.49
CA HIS A 23 12.24 -8.65 0.90
C HIS A 23 10.93 -8.62 0.12
N PHE A 24 10.62 -7.51 -0.54
CA PHE A 24 9.35 -7.31 -1.25
C PHE A 24 9.58 -6.70 -2.62
N VAL A 25 8.52 -6.64 -3.42
CA VAL A 25 8.45 -5.84 -4.65
C VAL A 25 7.54 -4.65 -4.36
N PRO A 26 8.08 -3.46 -4.02
CA PRO A 26 7.26 -2.29 -3.74
C PRO A 26 6.53 -1.82 -5.01
N VAL A 27 5.22 -1.63 -4.92
CA VAL A 27 4.40 -1.08 -6.01
C VAL A 27 3.67 0.16 -5.51
N LYS A 28 3.98 1.32 -6.10
CA LYS A 28 3.29 2.58 -5.82
C LYS A 28 2.10 2.74 -6.77
N VAL A 29 0.91 2.90 -6.20
CA VAL A 29 -0.33 3.10 -6.96
C VAL A 29 -0.85 4.50 -6.70
N ASP A 30 -1.09 5.26 -7.78
CA ASP A 30 -1.86 6.48 -7.72
C ASP A 30 -3.35 6.16 -7.95
N ARG A 31 -4.18 6.45 -6.95
CA ARG A 31 -5.63 6.19 -7.00
C ARG A 31 -6.38 7.09 -7.98
N GLU A 32 -5.85 8.28 -8.28
CA GLU A 32 -6.48 9.20 -9.23
C GLU A 32 -6.29 8.66 -10.65
N GLU A 33 -5.17 7.99 -10.91
CA GLU A 33 -4.89 7.32 -12.19
C GLU A 33 -5.47 5.91 -12.27
N ARG A 34 -5.52 5.19 -11.14
CA ARG A 34 -5.97 3.78 -11.04
C ARG A 34 -7.04 3.58 -9.97
N PRO A 35 -8.22 4.21 -10.11
CA PRO A 35 -9.32 4.04 -9.15
C PRO A 35 -9.87 2.60 -9.14
N ASP A 36 -9.67 1.85 -10.22
CA ASP A 36 -10.04 0.44 -10.34
C ASP A 36 -9.25 -0.45 -9.36
N VAL A 37 -7.94 -0.20 -9.25
CA VAL A 37 -7.06 -0.95 -8.35
C VAL A 37 -7.33 -0.58 -6.90
N ASP A 38 -7.53 0.71 -6.63
CA ASP A 38 -7.85 1.24 -5.31
C ASP A 38 -9.13 0.61 -4.74
N ALA A 39 -10.20 0.55 -5.55
CA ALA A 39 -11.49 0.01 -5.12
C ALA A 39 -11.39 -1.46 -4.68
N VAL A 40 -10.70 -2.30 -5.46
CA VAL A 40 -10.54 -3.74 -5.17
C VAL A 40 -9.85 -3.96 -3.83
N TYR A 41 -8.76 -3.25 -3.57
CA TYR A 41 -8.01 -3.44 -2.33
C TYR A 41 -8.66 -2.75 -1.12
N MET A 42 -9.36 -1.63 -1.33
CA MET A 42 -10.15 -1.00 -0.27
C MET A 42 -11.27 -1.92 0.22
N GLU A 43 -11.95 -2.61 -0.69
CA GLU A 43 -12.98 -3.62 -0.34
C GLU A 43 -12.37 -4.75 0.49
N ALA A 44 -11.21 -5.28 0.08
CA ALA A 44 -10.51 -6.33 0.83
C ALA A 44 -10.12 -5.87 2.25
N VAL A 45 -9.57 -4.66 2.40
CA VAL A 45 -9.18 -4.10 3.71
C VAL A 45 -10.39 -3.88 4.61
N GLN A 46 -11.48 -3.35 4.06
CA GLN A 46 -12.72 -3.16 4.81
C GLN A 46 -13.34 -4.50 5.23
N ALA A 47 -13.32 -5.50 4.35
CA ALA A 47 -13.79 -6.84 4.68
C ALA A 47 -12.97 -7.48 5.82
N ALA A 48 -11.64 -7.28 5.81
CA ALA A 48 -10.74 -7.86 6.80
C ALA A 48 -10.76 -7.12 8.15
N THR A 49 -10.90 -5.79 8.16
CA THR A 49 -10.67 -4.95 9.36
C THR A 49 -11.91 -4.18 9.84
N GLY A 50 -12.98 -4.16 9.06
CA GLY A 50 -14.19 -3.36 9.30
C GLY A 50 -14.00 -1.85 9.07
N HIS A 51 -12.80 -1.41 8.68
CA HIS A 51 -12.44 -0.01 8.49
C HIS A 51 -11.61 0.14 7.21
N GLY A 52 -11.54 1.36 6.68
CA GLY A 52 -10.77 1.65 5.47
C GLY A 52 -10.31 3.11 5.44
N GLY A 53 -9.29 3.39 4.64
CA GLY A 53 -8.76 4.74 4.53
C GLY A 53 -7.42 4.79 3.79
N TRP A 54 -6.93 6.01 3.60
CA TRP A 54 -5.66 6.29 2.92
C TRP A 54 -4.69 7.04 3.84
N PRO A 55 -3.36 6.83 3.71
CA PRO A 55 -2.70 5.92 2.77
C PRO A 55 -2.96 4.45 3.07
N MET A 56 -3.27 3.69 2.02
CA MET A 56 -3.57 2.27 2.11
C MET A 56 -2.31 1.47 1.75
N THR A 57 -1.86 0.60 2.66
CA THR A 57 -0.75 -0.33 2.41
C THR A 57 -1.28 -1.75 2.56
N VAL A 58 -1.06 -2.58 1.53
CA VAL A 58 -1.52 -3.97 1.49
C VAL A 58 -0.36 -4.85 1.07
N PHE A 59 -0.20 -5.99 1.73
CA PHE A 59 0.76 -7.03 1.32
C PHE A 59 0.01 -8.08 0.51
N LEU A 60 0.59 -8.46 -0.63
CA LEU A 60 -0.02 -9.38 -1.58
C LEU A 60 0.85 -10.61 -1.80
N THR A 61 0.22 -11.73 -2.12
CA THR A 61 0.90 -12.89 -2.72
C THR A 61 1.33 -12.56 -4.16
N PRO A 62 2.20 -13.37 -4.78
CA PRO A 62 2.57 -13.20 -6.19
C PRO A 62 1.39 -13.24 -7.17
N ASP A 63 0.26 -13.84 -6.76
CA ASP A 63 -0.99 -13.90 -7.53
C ASP A 63 -1.90 -12.67 -7.30
N ALA A 64 -1.38 -11.63 -6.64
CA ALA A 64 -2.07 -10.39 -6.28
C ALA A 64 -3.22 -10.54 -5.27
N GLU A 65 -3.22 -11.61 -4.48
CA GLU A 65 -4.20 -11.83 -3.42
C GLU A 65 -3.75 -11.18 -2.10
N PRO A 66 -4.62 -10.48 -1.35
CA PRO A 66 -4.30 -9.92 -0.04
C PRO A 66 -3.97 -10.97 1.01
N PHE A 67 -2.99 -10.67 1.88
CA PHE A 67 -2.60 -11.52 3.03
C PHE A 67 -3.29 -11.08 4.34
#